data_AF-A0A4Y9IHF4-F1
#
_entry.id   AF-A0A4Y9IHF4-F1
#
_cell.length_a   1.000
_cell.length_b   1.000
_cell.length_c   1.000
_cell.angle_alpha   90.00
_cell.angle_beta   90.00
_cell.angle_gamma   90.00
#
_symmetry.space_group_name_H-M   'P 1'
#
loop_
_entity.id
_entity.type
_entity.pdbx_description
1 polymer ?
#
loop_
_entity_poly.entity_id
_entity_poly.type
_entity_poly.pdbx_seq_one_letter_code
_entity_poly.pdbx_strand_id
1 'polypeptide(L)'
;TLGALGEHQIIDGLGTEDQKRYMHHYNFPNFSVGETGPVRAPGRREIGHGALGERALLQVIPDEKEFPYTIRVVSEVLESNGSSSQASICGSTLALMDAGVPIKAPVAGIAMGLITKDDNYTILSDIQG
;
A
#
# COMPACT_ATOMS: atom_id res chain seq x y z
N THR A 1 -2.24 -2.92 12.53
CA THR A 1 -2.19 -3.92 13.62
C THR A 1 -0.75 -4.24 13.95
N LEU A 2 -0.44 -4.36 15.24
CA LEU A 2 0.86 -4.80 15.75
C LEU A 2 0.72 -6.21 16.32
N GLY A 3 1.58 -7.12 15.87
CA GLY A 3 1.63 -8.51 16.30
C GLY A 3 2.98 -8.88 16.89
N ALA A 4 3.07 -10.04 17.53
CA ALA A 4 4.35 -10.56 18.01
C ALA A 4 5.31 -10.82 16.84
N LEU A 5 6.62 -10.85 17.09
CA LEU A 5 7.62 -11.14 16.05
C LEU A 5 7.39 -12.49 15.37
N GLY A 6 6.85 -13.49 16.09
CA GLY A 6 6.51 -14.79 15.52
C GLY A 6 5.33 -14.78 14.54
N GLU A 7 4.61 -13.66 14.40
CA GLU A 7 3.51 -13.49 13.45
C GLU A 7 3.96 -12.94 12.09
N HIS A 8 5.27 -12.84 11.85
CA HIS A 8 5.80 -12.49 10.53
C HIS A 8 5.34 -13.52 9.49
N GLN A 9 5.22 -13.09 8.25
CA GLN A 9 4.89 -14.01 7.16
C GLN A 9 6.16 -14.72 6.67
N ILE A 10 6.15 -16.06 6.69
CA ILE A 10 7.17 -16.88 6.06
C ILE A 10 6.88 -16.98 4.56
N ILE A 11 7.88 -16.74 3.73
CA ILE A 11 7.81 -16.81 2.27
C ILE A 11 8.69 -17.98 1.80
N ASP A 12 8.04 -19.12 1.58
CA ASP A 12 8.64 -20.31 0.95
C ASP A 12 8.47 -20.20 -0.57
N GLY A 13 9.36 -19.40 -1.18
CA GLY A 13 9.40 -19.18 -2.61
C GLY A 13 10.34 -20.14 -3.35
N LEU A 14 10.68 -19.81 -4.59
CA LEU A 14 11.68 -20.58 -5.36
C LEU A 14 13.13 -20.35 -4.86
N GLY A 15 13.34 -19.31 -4.05
CA GLY A 15 14.65 -18.92 -3.52
C GLY A 15 14.90 -19.46 -2.12
N THR A 16 15.77 -18.78 -1.37
CA THR A 16 15.88 -19.00 0.07
C THR A 16 14.59 -18.57 0.77
N GLU A 17 14.21 -19.30 1.82
CA GLU A 17 13.12 -18.89 2.70
C GLU A 17 13.38 -17.47 3.20
N ASP A 18 12.37 -16.61 3.05
CA ASP A 18 12.41 -15.21 3.47
C ASP A 18 11.30 -14.94 4.49
N GLN A 19 11.45 -13.88 5.27
CA GLN A 19 10.51 -13.51 6.32
C GLN A 19 10.10 -12.05 6.18
N LYS A 20 8.80 -11.82 6.32
CA LYS A 20 8.19 -10.52 6.08
C LYS A 20 7.53 -9.99 7.35
N ARG A 21 8.24 -9.08 8.01
CA ARG A 21 7.78 -8.41 9.23
C ARG A 21 6.79 -7.27 8.95
N TYR A 22 6.87 -6.64 7.78
CA TYR A 22 5.94 -5.61 7.35
C TYR A 22 5.07 -6.11 6.19
N MET A 23 3.77 -6.16 6.40
CA MET A 23 2.78 -6.62 5.42
C MET A 23 1.80 -5.50 5.08
N HIS A 24 1.64 -5.20 3.80
CA HIS A 24 0.61 -4.29 3.30
C HIS A 24 -0.41 -5.05 2.45
N HIS A 25 -1.65 -5.11 2.92
CA HIS A 25 -2.76 -5.70 2.17
C HIS A 25 -3.66 -4.58 1.65
N TYR A 26 -4.03 -4.69 0.39
CA TYR A 26 -4.87 -3.72 -0.30
C TYR A 26 -6.13 -4.42 -0.80
N ASN A 27 -7.29 -3.89 -0.44
CA ASN A 27 -8.59 -4.44 -0.79
C ASN A 27 -9.37 -3.42 -1.61
N PHE A 28 -9.94 -3.87 -2.73
CA PHE A 28 -10.71 -3.04 -3.64
C PHE A 28 -12.12 -3.63 -3.85
N PRO A 29 -13.04 -3.42 -2.90
CA PRO A 29 -14.39 -3.96 -3.01
C PRO A 29 -15.18 -3.28 -4.12
N ASN A 30 -16.11 -4.02 -4.75
CA ASN A 30 -16.90 -3.53 -5.88
C ASN A 30 -17.73 -2.27 -5.54
N PHE A 31 -18.18 -2.14 -4.30
CA PHE A 31 -18.94 -0.96 -3.87
C PHE A 31 -18.13 0.34 -3.93
N SER A 32 -16.79 0.26 -3.93
CA SER A 32 -15.92 1.44 -3.99
C SER A 32 -16.04 2.25 -5.28
N VAL A 33 -16.61 1.64 -6.31
CA VAL A 33 -16.94 2.28 -7.59
C VAL A 33 -18.45 2.26 -7.88
N GLY A 34 -19.27 1.97 -6.87
CA GLY A 34 -20.73 1.90 -6.99
C GLY A 34 -21.25 0.67 -7.73
N GLU A 35 -20.42 -0.37 -7.90
CA GLU A 35 -20.79 -1.60 -8.61
C GLU A 35 -21.10 -2.76 -7.66
N THR A 36 -21.82 -3.75 -8.16
CA THR A 36 -22.05 -5.02 -7.47
C THR A 36 -21.19 -6.13 -8.07
N GLY A 37 -20.71 -7.05 -7.24
CA GLY A 37 -20.00 -8.22 -7.74
C GLY A 37 -19.62 -9.18 -6.61
N PRO A 38 -19.21 -10.42 -6.95
CA PRO A 38 -18.81 -11.40 -5.95
C PRO A 38 -17.55 -10.94 -5.21
N VAL A 39 -17.57 -11.07 -3.88
CA VAL A 39 -16.35 -10.91 -3.07
C VAL A 39 -15.51 -12.17 -3.24
N ARG A 40 -14.30 -12.03 -3.76
CA ARG A 40 -13.36 -13.12 -4.04
C ARG A 40 -12.02 -12.87 -3.35
N ALA A 41 -11.11 -13.83 -3.47
CA ALA A 41 -9.71 -13.62 -3.15
C ALA A 41 -9.12 -12.46 -3.98
N PRO A 42 -8.11 -11.74 -3.45
CA PRO A 42 -7.54 -10.58 -4.11
C PRO A 42 -6.97 -10.93 -5.49
N GLY A 43 -7.31 -10.11 -6.48
CA GLY A 43 -6.81 -10.21 -7.83
C GLY A 43 -5.40 -9.65 -8.00
N ARG A 44 -4.84 -9.79 -9.20
CA ARG A 44 -3.49 -9.31 -9.53
C ARG A 44 -3.31 -7.79 -9.31
N ARG A 45 -4.33 -6.99 -9.61
CA ARG A 45 -4.29 -5.53 -9.40
C ARG A 45 -4.19 -5.18 -7.92
N GLU A 46 -4.97 -5.83 -7.07
CA GLU A 46 -4.96 -5.61 -5.63
C GLU A 46 -3.62 -6.00 -5.01
N ILE A 47 -3.08 -7.15 -5.41
CA ILE A 47 -1.73 -7.58 -5.02
C ILE A 47 -0.67 -6.57 -5.48
N GLY A 48 -0.75 -6.10 -6.73
CA GLY A 48 0.18 -5.11 -7.28
C GLY A 48 0.13 -3.76 -6.57
N HIS A 49 -1.07 -3.27 -6.24
CA HIS A 49 -1.25 -2.02 -5.49
C HIS A 49 -0.77 -2.15 -4.04
N GLY A 50 -1.06 -3.29 -3.39
CA GLY A 50 -0.52 -3.60 -2.06
C GLY A 50 1.01 -3.62 -2.05
N ALA A 51 1.62 -4.31 -3.02
CA ALA A 51 3.07 -4.35 -3.16
C ALA A 51 3.69 -2.97 -3.45
N LEU A 52 3.00 -2.10 -4.22
CA LEU A 52 3.44 -0.72 -4.44
C LEU A 52 3.45 0.09 -3.13
N GLY A 53 2.36 0.02 -2.37
CA GLY A 53 2.25 0.70 -1.07
C GLY A 53 3.29 0.18 -0.08
N GLU A 54 3.49 -1.13 -0.06
CA GLU A 54 4.48 -1.77 0.78
C GLU A 54 5.90 -1.30 0.47
N ARG A 55 6.30 -1.29 -0.81
CA ARG A 55 7.63 -0.85 -1.24
C ARG A 55 7.90 0.60 -0.88
N ALA A 56 6.88 1.46 -0.96
CA ALA A 56 7.00 2.86 -0.60
C ALA A 56 7.25 3.05 0.90
N LEU A 57 6.49 2.32 1.75
CA LEU A 57 6.54 2.49 3.20
C LEU A 57 7.69 1.72 3.85
N LEU A 58 8.12 0.59 3.28
CA LEU A 58 9.20 -0.22 3.83
C LEU A 58 10.50 0.58 4.06
N GLN A 59 10.75 1.62 3.26
CA GLN A 59 11.92 2.49 3.39
C GLN A 59 11.93 3.31 4.70
N VAL A 60 10.76 3.56 5.28
CA VAL A 60 10.60 4.35 6.52
C VAL A 60 10.22 3.52 7.73
N ILE A 61 9.97 2.22 7.57
CA ILE A 61 9.72 1.31 8.69
C ILE A 61 11.01 1.22 9.55
N PRO A 62 10.92 1.35 10.89
CA PRO A 62 12.06 1.21 11.80
C PRO A 62 12.60 -0.21 11.79
N ASP A 63 13.86 -0.43 12.18
CA ASP A 63 14.42 -1.77 12.25
C ASP A 63 13.81 -2.59 13.41
N GLU A 64 13.92 -3.92 13.35
CA GLU A 64 13.35 -4.82 14.38
C GLU A 64 13.88 -4.51 15.79
N LYS A 65 15.16 -4.15 15.91
CA LYS A 65 15.79 -3.81 17.20
C LYS A 65 15.17 -2.57 17.85
N GLU A 66 14.72 -1.62 17.03
CA GLU A 66 14.11 -0.37 17.50
C GLU A 66 12.61 -0.54 17.77
N PHE A 67 11.95 -1.38 16.96
CA PHE A 67 10.53 -1.62 17.07
C PHE A 67 10.22 -3.11 16.82
N PRO A 68 10.25 -3.96 17.87
CA PRO A 68 10.20 -5.42 17.76
C PRO A 68 8.76 -5.94 17.60
N TYR A 69 8.06 -5.45 16.60
CA TYR A 69 6.71 -5.87 16.24
C TYR A 69 6.64 -6.30 14.78
N THR A 70 5.77 -7.27 14.53
CA THR A 70 5.24 -7.50 13.19
C THR A 70 4.17 -6.47 12.92
N ILE A 71 4.21 -5.85 11.74
CA ILE A 71 3.33 -4.75 11.37
C ILE A 71 2.49 -5.20 10.18
N ARG A 72 1.17 -5.22 10.37
CA ARG A 72 0.21 -5.45 9.28
C ARG A 72 -0.66 -4.21 9.08
N VAL A 73 -0.65 -3.69 7.86
CA VAL A 73 -1.55 -2.63 7.41
C VAL A 73 -2.50 -3.20 6.38
N VAL A 74 -3.80 -2.90 6.52
CA VAL A 74 -4.83 -3.24 5.55
C VAL A 74 -5.46 -1.94 5.08
N SER A 75 -5.34 -1.65 3.79
CA SER A 75 -5.99 -0.52 3.14
C SER A 75 -7.27 -0.99 2.47
N GLU A 76 -8.40 -0.58 3.04
CA GLU A 76 -9.73 -0.78 2.47
C GLU A 76 -10.10 0.44 1.62
N VAL A 77 -10.24 0.24 0.31
CA VAL A 77 -10.68 1.32 -0.58
C VAL A 77 -12.19 1.43 -0.51
N LEU A 78 -12.68 2.51 0.09
CA LEU A 78 -14.12 2.72 0.27
C LEU A 78 -14.75 3.51 -0.89
N GLU A 79 -13.95 4.32 -1.58
CA GLU A 79 -14.32 5.07 -2.79
C GLU A 79 -13.11 5.14 -3.72
N SER A 80 -13.35 5.13 -5.03
CA SER A 80 -12.28 5.22 -6.02
C SER A 80 -12.71 5.99 -7.27
N ASN A 81 -12.08 7.16 -7.49
CA ASN A 81 -12.17 7.92 -8.73
C ASN A 81 -10.80 8.52 -9.14
N GLY A 82 -9.73 7.87 -8.70
CA GLY A 82 -8.34 8.30 -8.86
C GLY A 82 -7.42 7.21 -8.33
N SER A 83 -6.18 7.56 -7.99
CA SER A 83 -5.21 6.55 -7.55
C SER A 83 -5.39 6.14 -6.08
N SER A 84 -6.22 5.12 -5.88
CA SER A 84 -6.44 4.48 -4.58
C SER A 84 -5.17 3.84 -3.99
N SER A 85 -4.16 3.50 -4.81
CA SER A 85 -2.87 3.04 -4.31
C SER A 85 -2.05 4.17 -3.67
N GLN A 86 -2.07 5.38 -4.23
CA GLN A 86 -1.41 6.54 -3.62
C GLN A 86 -2.16 7.00 -2.37
N ALA A 87 -3.50 6.96 -2.39
CA ALA A 87 -4.32 7.20 -1.21
C ALA A 87 -4.00 6.19 -0.09
N SER A 88 -3.76 4.92 -0.45
CA SER A 88 -3.37 3.87 0.49
C SER A 88 -2.02 4.15 1.16
N ILE A 89 -1.04 4.72 0.44
CA ILE A 89 0.24 5.13 1.03
C ILE A 89 0.02 6.24 2.07
N CYS A 90 -0.70 7.29 1.71
CA CYS A 90 -0.99 8.41 2.61
C CYS A 90 -1.75 7.95 3.86
N GLY A 91 -2.82 7.17 3.68
CA GLY A 91 -3.59 6.61 4.78
C GLY A 91 -2.76 5.67 5.67
N SER A 92 -1.88 4.86 5.07
CA SER A 92 -1.02 3.95 5.83
C SER A 92 0.04 4.71 6.65
N THR A 93 0.62 5.80 6.11
CA THR A 93 1.52 6.67 6.88
C THR A 93 0.84 7.18 8.14
N LEU A 94 -0.38 7.71 8.01
CA LEU A 94 -1.16 8.20 9.14
C LEU A 94 -1.50 7.08 10.13
N ALA A 95 -1.94 5.92 9.64
CA ALA A 95 -2.28 4.77 10.48
C ALA A 95 -1.06 4.21 11.23
N LEU A 96 0.12 4.22 10.63
CA LEU A 96 1.37 3.82 11.29
C LEU A 96 1.73 4.79 12.43
N MET A 97 1.59 6.10 12.18
CA MET A 97 1.83 7.12 13.20
C MET A 97 0.84 7.01 14.37
N ASP A 98 -0.45 6.82 14.07
CA ASP A 98 -1.50 6.62 15.08
C ASP A 98 -1.27 5.36 15.92
N ALA A 99 -0.82 4.28 15.29
CA ALA A 99 -0.43 3.05 15.98
C ALA A 99 0.88 3.16 16.80
N GLY A 100 1.55 4.32 16.80
CA GLY A 100 2.78 4.57 17.54
C GLY A 100 4.02 3.94 16.91
N VAL A 101 3.99 3.60 15.62
CA VAL A 101 5.17 3.10 14.90
C VAL A 101 6.15 4.26 14.67
N PRO A 102 7.41 4.19 15.12
CA PRO A 102 8.39 5.26 14.96
C PRO A 102 8.96 5.26 13.53
N ILE A 103 8.15 5.62 12.55
CA ILE A 103 8.58 5.73 11.14
C ILE A 103 9.63 6.85 10.98
N LYS A 104 10.64 6.61 10.13
CA LYS A 104 11.76 7.54 9.93
C LYS A 104 11.33 8.90 9.37
N ALA A 105 10.31 8.90 8.52
CA ALA A 105 9.70 10.09 7.95
C ALA A 105 8.28 9.75 7.43
N PRO A 106 7.35 10.72 7.38
CA PRO A 106 6.06 10.52 6.73
C PRO A 106 6.21 10.39 5.21
N VAL A 107 5.43 9.49 4.59
CA VAL A 107 5.44 9.25 3.14
C VAL A 107 4.09 9.65 2.55
N ALA A 108 4.12 10.32 1.39
CA ALA A 108 2.95 10.69 0.61
C ALA A 108 3.10 10.22 -0.84
N GLY A 109 1.98 10.12 -1.55
CA GLY A 109 1.92 9.69 -2.94
C GLY A 109 0.94 10.54 -3.75
N ILE A 110 1.20 10.67 -5.05
CA ILE A 110 0.32 11.34 -6.02
C ILE A 110 0.36 10.60 -7.35
N ALA A 111 -0.76 10.55 -8.06
CA ALA A 111 -0.80 10.02 -9.42
C ALA A 111 -0.72 11.14 -10.45
N MET A 112 0.11 10.92 -11.45
CA MET A 112 0.42 11.89 -12.50
C MET A 112 0.00 11.35 -13.85
N GLY A 113 -0.45 12.23 -14.74
CA GLY A 113 -0.71 11.94 -16.14
C GLY A 113 0.17 12.77 -17.06
N LEU A 114 0.33 12.31 -18.31
CA LEU A 114 1.08 13.00 -19.35
C LEU A 114 0.27 12.96 -20.65
N ILE A 115 -0.05 14.12 -21.19
CA ILE A 115 -0.62 14.27 -22.54
C ILE A 115 0.49 14.81 -23.44
N THR A 116 0.72 14.18 -24.58
CA THR A 116 1.72 14.60 -25.57
C THR A 116 1.08 14.73 -26.94
N LYS A 117 1.42 15.80 -27.67
CA LYS A 117 1.01 16.01 -29.05
C LYS A 117 2.12 16.78 -29.78
N ASP A 118 2.70 16.15 -30.79
CA ASP A 118 3.86 16.66 -31.53
C ASP A 118 4.98 17.06 -30.55
N ASP A 119 5.46 18.30 -30.59
CA ASP A 119 6.49 18.83 -29.69
C ASP A 119 5.93 19.36 -28.35
N ASN A 120 4.60 19.32 -28.14
CA ASN A 120 3.97 19.83 -26.93
C ASN A 120 3.63 18.71 -25.94
N TYR A 121 3.78 18.99 -24.65
CA TYR A 121 3.33 18.10 -23.58
C TYR A 121 2.70 18.87 -22.43
N THR A 122 1.77 18.21 -21.74
CA THR A 122 1.10 18.69 -20.53
C THR A 122 1.15 17.62 -19.47
N ILE A 123 1.60 17.99 -18.27
CA ILE A 123 1.61 17.13 -17.09
C ILE A 123 0.34 17.41 -16.28
N LEU A 124 -0.39 16.37 -15.94
CA LEU A 124 -1.57 16.42 -15.09
C LEU A 124 -1.20 15.91 -13.70
N SER A 125 -1.57 16.67 -12.66
CA SER A 125 -1.39 16.26 -11.26
C SER A 125 -2.71 15.78 -10.69
N ASP A 126 -2.67 14.71 -9.90
CA ASP A 126 -3.83 14.06 -9.28
C ASP A 126 -4.93 13.70 -10.30
N ILE A 127 -4.58 12.77 -11.19
CA ILE A 127 -5.48 12.38 -12.27
C ILE A 127 -6.69 11.58 -11.77
N GLN A 128 -7.81 11.80 -12.44
CA GLN A 128 -9.02 10.99 -12.29
C GLN A 128 -8.85 9.60 -12.94
N GLY A 129 -9.68 8.65 -12.49
CA GLY A 129 -9.72 7.26 -12.96
C GLY A 129 -10.37 7.06 -14.34
#